data_AF-A0A376VWE1-F1
#
_entry.id   AF-A0A376VWE1-F1
#
_cell.length_a   1.000
_cell.length_b   1.000
_cell.length_c   1.000
_cell.angle_alpha   90.00
_cell.angle_beta   90.00
_cell.angle_gamma   90.00
#
_symmetry.space_group_name_H-M   'P 1'
#
loop_
_entity.id
_entity.type
_entity.pdbx_description
1 polymer ?
#
loop_
_entity_poly.entity_id
_entity_poly.type
_entity_poly.pdbx_seq_one_letter_code
_entity_poly.pdbx_strand_id
1 'polypeptide(L)'
;MDARLRPSGAAGMLVTSAEAFADYQKNEAWTWEHQALVRARVVYGDPQLTAHFDAVRREIMTLPREGKTLQTEVREMREKMRAHLGNKHRDRFDIKADEGGITDIEFITQYLVLRYAHEKPKLTRWSDNVRILELLAQTTLWKSRKRWR
;
A
#
# COMPACT_ATOMS: atom_id res chain seq x y z
N MET A 1 -2.97 20.26 5.49
CA MET A 1 -3.21 19.34 4.36
C MET A 1 -1.87 18.98 3.75
N ASP A 2 -1.63 17.70 3.41
CA ASP A 2 -0.43 17.24 2.71
C ASP A 2 -0.85 16.59 1.38
N ALA A 3 -0.51 17.23 0.26
CA ALA A 3 -0.89 16.80 -1.10
C ALA A 3 0.32 16.26 -1.89
N ARG A 4 1.40 15.84 -1.22
CA ARG A 4 2.65 15.40 -1.87
C ARG A 4 2.57 14.01 -2.52
N LEU A 5 1.52 13.24 -2.24
CA LEU A 5 1.28 11.91 -2.83
C LEU A 5 0.44 11.94 -4.13
N ARG A 6 0.14 13.13 -4.66
CA ARG A 6 -0.53 13.26 -5.97
C ARG A 6 0.45 12.91 -7.11
N PRO A 7 -0.04 12.59 -8.32
CA PRO A 7 0.82 12.36 -9.48
C PRO A 7 1.91 13.44 -9.65
N SER A 8 3.15 13.00 -9.87
CA SER A 8 4.34 13.87 -9.97
C SER A 8 4.65 14.71 -8.72
N GLY A 9 4.05 14.37 -7.57
CA GLY A 9 4.31 14.98 -6.28
C GLY A 9 4.12 16.50 -6.27
N ALA A 10 5.10 17.25 -5.74
CA ALA A 10 5.01 18.71 -5.64
C ALA A 10 5.00 19.43 -6.99
N ALA A 11 5.51 18.79 -8.05
CA ALA A 11 5.61 19.36 -9.39
C ALA A 11 4.34 19.11 -10.26
N GLY A 12 3.48 18.18 -9.85
CA GLY A 12 2.25 17.86 -10.58
C GLY A 12 1.10 18.84 -10.31
N MET A 13 0.10 18.80 -11.20
CA MET A 13 -1.15 19.55 -11.04
C MET A 13 -1.81 19.23 -9.69
N LEU A 14 -2.47 20.22 -9.10
CA LEU A 14 -3.14 20.03 -7.80
C LEU A 14 -4.35 19.09 -7.92
N VAL A 15 -5.00 19.08 -9.08
CA VAL A 15 -6.15 18.24 -9.42
C VAL A 15 -5.85 17.55 -10.75
N THR A 16 -6.23 16.29 -10.86
CA THR A 16 -6.03 15.45 -12.05
C THR A 16 -7.36 14.81 -12.42
N SER A 17 -7.64 14.63 -13.72
CA SER A 17 -8.79 13.83 -14.14
C SER A 17 -8.62 12.38 -13.72
N ALA A 18 -9.72 11.64 -13.58
CA ALA A 18 -9.65 10.22 -13.21
C ALA A 18 -8.89 9.38 -14.27
N GLU A 19 -9.02 9.75 -15.56
CA GLU A 19 -8.32 9.12 -16.68
C GLU A 19 -6.81 9.36 -16.60
N ALA A 20 -6.38 10.62 -16.45
CA ALA A 20 -4.94 10.93 -16.32
C ALA A 20 -4.34 10.33 -15.04
N PHE A 21 -5.11 10.23 -13.95
CA PHE A 21 -4.70 9.49 -12.77
C PHE A 21 -4.49 8.00 -13.07
N ALA A 22 -5.41 7.36 -13.81
CA ALA A 22 -5.28 5.96 -14.20
C ALA A 22 -4.05 5.72 -15.08
N ASP A 23 -3.83 6.56 -16.08
CA ASP A 23 -2.70 6.46 -16.99
C ASP A 23 -1.36 6.64 -16.24
N TYR A 24 -1.29 7.62 -15.35
CA TYR A 24 -0.11 7.83 -14.50
C TYR A 24 0.17 6.59 -13.64
N GLN A 25 -0.84 6.05 -12.97
CA GLN A 25 -0.67 4.88 -12.10
C GLN A 25 -0.21 3.63 -12.85
N LYS A 26 -0.58 3.48 -14.13
CA LYS A 26 -0.17 2.32 -14.95
C LYS A 26 1.23 2.47 -15.53
N ASN A 27 1.58 3.68 -15.96
CA ASN A 27 2.74 3.87 -16.84
C ASN A 27 3.92 4.57 -16.16
N GLU A 28 3.69 5.34 -15.10
CA GLU A 28 4.70 6.24 -14.52
C GLU A 28 4.93 6.01 -13.02
N ALA A 29 3.90 5.55 -12.30
CA ALA A 29 3.96 5.42 -10.85
C ALA A 29 4.96 4.35 -10.39
N TRP A 30 5.74 4.69 -9.37
CA TRP A 30 6.70 3.78 -8.76
C TRP A 30 6.02 2.79 -7.81
N THR A 31 6.68 1.67 -7.49
CA THR A 31 6.16 0.67 -6.53
C THR A 31 5.76 1.28 -5.18
N TRP A 32 6.51 2.28 -4.68
CA TRP A 32 6.16 2.95 -3.42
C TRP A 32 4.88 3.79 -3.51
N GLU A 33 4.53 4.30 -4.70
CA GLU A 33 3.26 4.99 -4.93
C GLU A 33 2.10 3.99 -4.96
N HIS A 34 2.31 2.82 -5.57
CA HIS A 34 1.34 1.73 -5.47
C HIS A 34 1.17 1.25 -4.02
N GLN A 35 2.24 1.21 -3.22
CA GLN A 35 2.13 0.94 -1.78
C GLN A 35 1.25 1.97 -1.07
N ALA A 36 1.44 3.26 -1.35
CA ALA A 36 0.59 4.32 -0.81
C ALA A 36 -0.88 4.18 -1.28
N LEU A 37 -1.10 3.78 -2.54
CA LEU A 37 -2.43 3.57 -3.12
C LEU A 37 -3.21 2.43 -2.45
N VAL A 38 -2.55 1.43 -1.84
CA VAL A 38 -3.21 0.41 -1.02
C VAL A 38 -4.06 1.05 0.08
N ARG A 39 -3.57 2.14 0.69
CA ARG A 39 -4.24 2.87 1.79
C ARG A 39 -5.29 3.87 1.32
N ALA A 40 -5.25 4.26 0.05
CA ALA A 40 -6.13 5.29 -0.50
C ALA A 40 -7.59 4.79 -0.60
N ARG A 41 -8.52 5.72 -0.40
CA ARG A 41 -9.96 5.55 -0.61
C ARG A 41 -10.60 6.91 -0.87
N VAL A 42 -11.72 6.93 -1.57
CA VAL A 42 -12.52 8.14 -1.70
C VAL A 42 -13.09 8.53 -0.33
N VAL A 43 -12.98 9.81 0.00
CA VAL A 43 -13.56 10.42 1.22
C VAL A 43 -14.63 11.46 0.89
N TYR A 44 -14.64 11.95 -0.35
CA TYR A 44 -15.60 12.90 -0.90
C TYR A 44 -15.64 12.74 -2.42
N GLY A 45 -16.84 12.76 -3.00
CA GLY A 45 -17.07 12.60 -4.43
C GLY A 45 -18.47 12.06 -4.71
N ASP A 46 -18.94 12.23 -5.93
CA ASP A 46 -20.20 11.61 -6.38
C ASP A 46 -20.02 10.10 -6.62
N PRO A 47 -21.12 9.33 -6.78
CA PRO A 47 -21.05 7.88 -6.99
C PRO A 47 -20.29 7.47 -8.27
N GLN A 48 -20.34 8.28 -9.33
CA GLN A 48 -19.67 7.96 -10.60
C GLN A 48 -18.16 8.09 -10.45
N LEU A 49 -17.69 9.19 -9.86
CA LEU A 49 -16.27 9.39 -9.56
C LEU A 49 -15.74 8.35 -8.58
N THR A 50 -16.53 8.00 -7.56
CA THR A 50 -16.17 6.97 -6.58
C THR A 50 -15.97 5.62 -7.24
N ALA A 51 -16.92 5.20 -8.09
CA ALA A 51 -16.82 3.94 -8.82
C ALA A 51 -15.63 3.92 -9.78
N HIS A 52 -15.34 5.05 -10.45
CA HIS A 52 -14.18 5.16 -11.33
C HIS A 52 -12.87 4.98 -10.55
N PHE A 53 -12.69 5.72 -9.45
CA PHE A 53 -11.48 5.59 -8.61
C PHE A 53 -11.30 4.17 -8.10
N ASP A 54 -12.36 3.55 -7.58
CA ASP A 54 -12.30 2.19 -7.04
C ASP A 54 -11.93 1.16 -8.11
N ALA A 55 -12.43 1.33 -9.34
CA ALA A 55 -12.06 0.49 -10.47
C ALA A 55 -10.57 0.62 -10.83
N VAL A 56 -10.07 1.85 -10.94
CA VAL A 56 -8.65 2.12 -11.22
C VAL A 56 -7.76 1.56 -10.12
N ARG A 57 -8.06 1.87 -8.84
CA ARG A 57 -7.29 1.33 -7.71
C ARG A 57 -7.27 -0.19 -7.75
N ARG A 58 -8.42 -0.83 -7.96
CA ARG A 58 -8.51 -2.30 -8.06
C ARG A 58 -7.62 -2.83 -9.18
N GLU A 59 -7.68 -2.23 -10.37
CA GLU A 59 -6.84 -2.61 -11.51
C GLU A 59 -5.35 -2.59 -11.14
N ILE A 60 -4.86 -1.48 -10.58
CA ILE A 60 -3.46 -1.31 -10.16
C ILE A 60 -3.05 -2.33 -9.10
N MET A 61 -3.89 -2.57 -8.10
CA MET A 61 -3.59 -3.58 -7.07
C MET A 61 -3.46 -4.97 -7.69
N THR A 62 -4.28 -5.30 -8.69
CA THR A 62 -4.32 -6.63 -9.34
C THR A 62 -3.33 -6.82 -10.49
N LEU A 63 -2.44 -5.87 -10.76
CA LEU A 63 -1.37 -6.05 -11.75
C LEU A 63 -0.48 -7.26 -11.36
N PRO A 64 -0.11 -8.13 -12.31
CA PRO A 64 0.85 -9.19 -12.05
C PRO A 64 2.23 -8.58 -11.75
N ARG A 65 2.88 -9.05 -10.69
CA ARG A 65 4.21 -8.58 -10.27
C ARG A 65 5.13 -9.77 -10.03
N GLU A 66 6.40 -9.63 -10.42
CA GLU A 66 7.41 -10.63 -10.07
C GLU A 66 7.70 -10.53 -8.56
N GLY A 67 7.48 -11.63 -7.85
CA GLY A 67 7.42 -11.63 -6.39
C GLY A 67 8.73 -11.27 -5.69
N LYS A 68 9.88 -11.65 -6.27
CA LYS A 68 11.21 -11.38 -5.68
C LYS A 68 11.65 -9.92 -5.89
N THR A 69 11.35 -9.37 -7.05
CA THR A 69 11.56 -7.96 -7.40
C THR A 69 10.75 -7.08 -6.46
N LEU A 70 9.43 -7.31 -6.38
CA LEU A 70 8.55 -6.56 -5.48
C LEU A 70 9.01 -6.65 -4.02
N GLN A 71 9.40 -7.84 -3.55
CA GLN A 71 9.90 -8.03 -2.19
C GLN A 71 11.15 -7.19 -1.91
N THR A 72 12.04 -7.09 -2.90
CA THR A 72 13.29 -6.34 -2.79
C THR A 72 13.02 -4.84 -2.74
N GLU A 73 12.19 -4.33 -3.65
CA GLU A 73 11.81 -2.92 -3.69
C GLU A 73 11.16 -2.44 -2.38
N VAL A 74 10.21 -3.22 -1.85
CA VAL A 74 9.51 -2.88 -0.59
C VAL A 74 10.49 -2.91 0.59
N ARG A 75 11.37 -3.91 0.66
CA ARG A 75 12.37 -4.01 1.74
C ARG A 75 13.36 -2.84 1.69
N GLU A 76 13.91 -2.54 0.53
CA GLU A 76 14.89 -1.46 0.35
C GLU A 76 14.28 -0.09 0.67
N MET A 77 13.04 0.15 0.23
CA MET A 77 12.31 1.36 0.61
C MET A 77 12.10 1.45 2.12
N ARG A 78 11.75 0.34 2.78
CA ARG A 78 11.54 0.31 4.23
C ARG A 78 12.81 0.64 5.02
N GLU A 79 13.93 0.03 4.62
CA GLU A 79 15.24 0.28 5.23
C GLU A 79 15.66 1.74 5.04
N LYS A 80 15.49 2.28 3.81
CA LYS A 80 15.75 3.69 3.53
C LYS A 80 14.92 4.60 4.42
N MET A 81 13.62 4.33 4.58
CA MET A 81 12.76 5.11 5.48
C MET A 81 13.19 4.98 6.94
N ARG A 82 13.60 3.79 7.40
CA ARG A 82 14.08 3.59 8.78
C ARG A 82 15.31 4.43 9.06
N ALA A 83 16.27 4.46 8.13
CA ALA A 83 17.50 5.24 8.30
C ALA A 83 17.25 6.76 8.43
N HIS A 84 16.17 7.28 7.84
CA HIS A 84 15.83 8.71 7.88
C HIS A 84 14.88 9.08 9.03
N LEU A 85 14.02 8.15 9.47
CA LEU A 85 12.93 8.42 10.43
C LEU A 85 13.08 7.70 11.78
N GLY A 86 13.94 6.69 11.87
CA GLY A 86 14.13 5.87 13.07
C GLY A 86 14.80 6.65 14.20
N ASN A 87 14.56 6.20 15.43
CA ASN A 87 15.12 6.85 16.59
C ASN A 87 16.65 6.67 16.63
N LYS A 88 17.39 7.76 16.87
CA LYS A 88 18.85 7.71 16.99
C LYS A 88 19.33 7.22 18.36
N HIS A 89 18.43 7.14 19.34
CA HIS A 89 18.71 6.65 20.69
C HIS A 89 18.36 5.17 20.78
N ARG A 90 19.38 4.31 20.88
CA ARG A 90 19.24 2.84 20.91
C ARG A 90 18.45 2.30 22.11
N ASP A 91 18.28 3.12 23.14
CA ASP A 91 17.68 2.71 24.42
C ASP A 91 16.16 3.00 24.45
N ARG A 92 15.60 3.52 23.36
CA ARG A 92 14.18 3.85 23.22
C ARG A 92 13.60 3.14 22.01
N PHE A 93 12.35 2.73 22.13
CA PHE A 93 11.59 2.14 21.05
C PHE A 93 10.57 3.15 20.51
N ASP A 94 10.74 3.55 19.25
CA ASP A 94 9.74 4.31 18.49
C ASP A 94 8.66 3.37 17.93
N ILE A 95 7.46 3.45 18.52
CA ILE A 95 6.30 2.62 18.19
C ILE A 95 5.97 2.64 16.69
N LYS A 96 6.29 3.73 15.98
CA LYS A 96 6.00 3.88 14.56
C LYS A 96 7.16 3.41 13.68
N ALA A 97 8.36 3.93 13.92
CA ALA A 97 9.46 3.91 12.96
C ALA A 97 10.45 2.75 13.15
N ASP A 98 10.56 2.21 14.36
CA ASP A 98 11.54 1.16 14.66
C ASP A 98 11.10 -0.22 14.16
N GLU A 99 12.01 -1.18 14.21
CA GLU A 99 11.75 -2.57 13.81
C GLU A 99 10.65 -3.20 14.68
N GLY A 100 9.67 -3.84 14.04
CA GLY A 100 8.47 -4.35 14.69
C GLY A 100 7.40 -3.27 14.98
N GLY A 101 7.65 -2.02 14.62
CA GLY A 101 6.71 -0.91 14.78
C GLY A 101 5.55 -0.91 13.77
N ILE A 102 4.68 0.10 13.88
CA ILE A 102 3.47 0.25 13.05
C ILE A 102 3.82 0.31 11.55
N THR A 103 4.91 0.99 11.18
CA THR A 103 5.30 1.11 9.76
C THR A 103 5.74 -0.24 9.17
N ASP A 104 6.33 -1.15 9.96
CA ASP A 104 6.63 -2.51 9.48
C ASP A 104 5.35 -3.27 9.14
N ILE A 105 4.34 -3.21 10.02
CA ILE A 105 3.03 -3.84 9.78
C ILE A 105 2.37 -3.28 8.52
N GLU A 106 2.41 -1.96 8.35
CA GLU A 106 1.87 -1.31 7.16
C GLU A 106 2.58 -1.78 5.88
N PHE A 107 3.90 -1.81 5.86
CA PHE A 107 4.68 -2.32 4.72
C PHE A 107 4.38 -3.79 4.41
N ILE A 108 4.21 -4.63 5.43
CA ILE A 108 3.81 -6.04 5.26
C ILE A 108 2.43 -6.13 4.59
N THR A 109 1.44 -5.37 5.08
CA THR A 109 0.10 -5.41 4.48
C THR A 109 0.09 -4.92 3.03
N GLN A 110 0.80 -3.83 2.73
CA GLN A 110 0.93 -3.28 1.38
C GLN A 110 1.60 -4.28 0.44
N TYR A 111 2.72 -4.87 0.87
CA TYR A 111 3.43 -5.90 0.12
C TYR A 111 2.54 -7.08 -0.23
N LEU A 112 1.83 -7.63 0.76
CA LEU A 112 0.99 -8.81 0.56
C LEU A 112 -0.19 -8.52 -0.37
N VAL A 113 -0.78 -7.32 -0.29
CA VAL A 113 -1.81 -6.88 -1.25
C VAL A 113 -1.22 -6.80 -2.66
N LEU A 114 -0.12 -6.08 -2.87
CA LEU A 114 0.49 -5.91 -4.19
C LEU A 114 0.98 -7.23 -4.80
N ARG A 115 1.44 -8.17 -3.96
CA ARG A 115 1.92 -9.49 -4.38
C ARG A 115 0.79 -10.43 -4.79
N TYR A 116 -0.29 -10.47 -4.01
CA TYR A 116 -1.30 -11.52 -4.14
C TYR A 116 -2.65 -11.05 -4.66
N ALA A 117 -2.90 -9.75 -4.81
CA ALA A 117 -4.20 -9.27 -5.29
C ALA A 117 -4.51 -9.72 -6.73
N HIS A 118 -3.51 -9.95 -7.58
CA HIS A 118 -3.71 -10.56 -8.90
C HIS A 118 -4.43 -11.91 -8.80
N GLU A 119 -3.96 -12.79 -7.92
CA GLU A 119 -4.55 -14.12 -7.67
C GLU A 119 -5.79 -14.08 -6.76
N LYS A 120 -5.83 -13.08 -5.86
CA LYS A 120 -6.85 -12.91 -4.82
C LYS A 120 -7.43 -11.48 -4.86
N PRO A 121 -8.25 -11.11 -5.86
CA PRO A 121 -8.76 -9.73 -6.01
C PRO A 121 -9.56 -9.22 -4.81
N LYS A 122 -10.09 -10.11 -3.96
CA LYS A 122 -10.77 -9.76 -2.70
C LYS A 122 -9.89 -8.93 -1.75
N LEU A 123 -8.55 -9.05 -1.85
CA LEU A 123 -7.60 -8.26 -1.06
C LEU A 123 -7.70 -6.75 -1.31
N THR A 124 -8.32 -6.33 -2.41
CA THR A 124 -8.49 -4.91 -2.78
C THR A 124 -9.67 -4.23 -2.08
N ARG A 125 -10.53 -4.98 -1.38
CA ARG A 125 -11.80 -4.47 -0.84
C ARG A 125 -11.65 -3.38 0.21
N TRP A 126 -10.61 -3.46 1.03
CA TRP A 126 -10.37 -2.54 2.14
C TRP A 126 -9.00 -1.87 2.02
N SER A 127 -8.82 -0.76 2.73
CA SER A 127 -7.59 0.05 2.67
C SER A 127 -6.93 0.28 4.03
N ASP A 128 -7.50 -0.23 5.13
CA ASP A 128 -6.90 -0.21 6.46
C ASP A 128 -6.28 -1.56 6.84
N ASN A 129 -5.26 -1.50 7.69
CA ASN A 129 -4.46 -2.67 8.06
C ASN A 129 -5.30 -3.77 8.72
N VAL A 130 -6.28 -3.44 9.57
CA VAL A 130 -7.07 -4.43 10.31
C VAL A 130 -7.87 -5.30 9.35
N ARG A 131 -8.66 -4.67 8.46
CA ARG A 131 -9.47 -5.41 7.50
C ARG A 131 -8.64 -6.04 6.39
N ILE A 132 -7.49 -5.48 6.02
CA ILE A 132 -6.56 -6.13 5.10
C ILE A 132 -6.00 -7.41 5.72
N LEU A 133 -5.55 -7.38 6.98
CA LEU A 133 -5.04 -8.57 7.70
C LEU A 133 -6.13 -9.64 7.85
N GLU A 134 -7.38 -9.23 8.10
CA GLU A 134 -8.52 -10.14 8.12
C GLU A 134 -8.71 -10.86 6.77
N LEU A 135 -8.67 -10.12 5.66
CA LEU A 135 -8.76 -10.72 4.32
C LEU A 135 -7.58 -11.63 4.00
N LEU A 136 -6.37 -11.28 4.45
CA LEU A 136 -5.17 -12.12 4.29
C LEU A 136 -5.29 -13.43 5.08
N ALA A 137 -5.88 -13.41 6.28
CA ALA A 137 -6.15 -14.62 7.06
C ALA A 137 -7.20 -15.52 6.37
N GLN A 138 -8.25 -14.92 5.79
CA GLN A 138 -9.30 -15.64 5.07
C GLN A 138 -8.82 -16.28 3.75
N THR A 139 -7.77 -15.75 3.13
CA THR A 139 -7.27 -16.19 1.82
C THR A 139 -6.25 -17.33 1.86
N THR A 140 -6.09 -17.99 3.03
CA THR A 140 -5.14 -19.11 3.29
C THR A 140 -3.65 -18.77 3.16
N LEU A 141 -3.29 -17.50 2.91
CA LEU A 141 -1.90 -17.03 2.86
C LEU A 141 -1.23 -17.09 4.24
N TRP A 142 -2.01 -16.93 5.31
CA TRP A 142 -1.56 -17.15 6.68
C TRP A 142 -2.11 -18.48 7.20
N LYS A 143 -1.30 -19.54 7.22
CA LYS A 143 -1.65 -20.74 7.99
C LYS A 143 -1.67 -20.32 9.46
N SER A 144 -2.84 -20.31 10.08
CA SER A 144 -3.01 -20.27 11.53
C SER A 144 -2.05 -21.27 12.16
N ARG A 145 -0.96 -20.77 12.76
CA ARG A 145 -0.15 -21.57 13.67
C ARG A 145 -1.11 -21.99 14.77
N LYS A 146 -1.30 -23.31 14.89
CA LYS A 146 -2.12 -24.00 15.87
C LYS A 146 -2.14 -23.24 17.21
N ARG A 147 -3.36 -23.07 17.74
CA ARG A 147 -3.66 -22.73 19.14
C ARG A 147 -2.57 -23.29 20.06
N TRP A 148 -1.88 -22.41 20.77
CA TRP A 148 -1.12 -22.79 21.96
C TRP A 148 -2.11 -23.40 22.95
N ARG A 149 -2.08 -24.72 23.04
CA ARG A 149 -2.44 -25.47 24.24
C ARG A 149 -1.14 -25.79 24.95
#